data_AF-A0A0F5MLU0-F1
#
_entry.id   AF-A0A0F5MLU0-F1
#
_cell.length_a   1.000
_cell.length_b   1.000
_cell.length_c   1.000
_cell.angle_alpha   90.00
_cell.angle_beta   90.00
_cell.angle_gamma   90.00
#
_symmetry.space_group_name_H-M   'P 1'
#
loop_
_entity.id
_entity.type
_entity.pdbx_description
1 polymer ?
#
loop_
_entity_poly.entity_id
_entity_poly.type
_entity_poly.pdbx_seq_one_letter_code
_entity_poly.pdbx_strand_id
1 'polypeptide(L)'
;MGYQMIIMFVVMAGLIFYMNRTQKKQAEKRMESLNKLQKGYEVITIGGLYGTVDEVDTEKRTVVLDVDGVYLTFELTAIKTVLPQAEAEVDPEAKVAIEAAGVEESAIEE
;
A
#
# COMPACT_ATOMS: atom_id res chain seq x y z
N MET A 1 -42.73 -33.40 -1.44
CA MET A 1 -41.34 -33.51 -1.94
C MET A 1 -40.86 -32.24 -2.66
N GLY A 2 -41.63 -31.63 -3.57
CA GLY A 2 -41.17 -30.42 -4.32
C GLY A 2 -41.00 -29.13 -3.48
N TYR A 3 -41.84 -28.93 -2.46
CA TYR A 3 -41.77 -27.72 -1.61
C TYR A 3 -40.46 -27.60 -0.83
N GLN A 4 -39.87 -28.72 -0.38
CA GLN A 4 -38.57 -28.70 0.31
C GLN A 4 -37.42 -28.34 -0.64
N MET A 5 -37.49 -28.75 -1.92
CA MET A 5 -36.52 -28.34 -2.93
C MET A 5 -36.63 -26.84 -3.22
N ILE A 6 -37.85 -26.29 -3.32
CA ILE A 6 -38.07 -24.85 -3.53
C ILE A 6 -37.52 -24.03 -2.35
N ILE A 7 -37.80 -24.46 -1.11
CA ILE A 7 -37.28 -23.80 0.10
C ILE A 7 -35.73 -23.85 0.11
N MET A 8 -35.13 -24.99 -0.25
CA MET A 8 -33.67 -25.13 -0.34
C MET A 8 -33.06 -24.16 -1.38
N PHE A 9 -33.69 -24.02 -2.55
CA PHE A 9 -33.23 -23.10 -3.59
C PHE A 9 -33.35 -21.63 -3.18
N VAL A 10 -34.43 -21.26 -2.48
CA VAL A 10 -34.63 -19.88 -1.98
C VAL A 10 -33.58 -19.53 -0.93
N VAL A 11 -33.28 -20.46 -0.01
CA VAL A 11 -32.22 -20.27 0.99
C VAL A 11 -30.84 -20.14 0.33
N MET A 12 -30.53 -21.02 -0.62
CA MET A 12 -29.27 -20.97 -1.37
C MET A 12 -29.11 -19.66 -2.14
N ALA A 13 -30.15 -19.21 -2.84
CA ALA A 13 -30.15 -17.94 -3.55
C ALA A 13 -29.96 -16.74 -2.60
N GLY A 14 -30.58 -16.77 -1.42
CA GLY A 14 -30.40 -15.76 -0.38
C GLY A 14 -28.96 -15.67 0.13
N LEU A 15 -28.32 -16.82 0.38
CA LEU A 15 -26.92 -16.88 0.83
C LEU A 15 -25.96 -16.40 -0.26
N ILE A 16 -26.15 -16.82 -1.51
CA ILE A 16 -25.33 -16.37 -2.65
C ILE A 16 -25.46 -14.86 -2.86
N PHE A 17 -26.67 -14.31 -2.78
CA PHE A 17 -26.91 -12.88 -2.92
C PHE A 17 -26.21 -12.07 -1.82
N TYR A 18 -26.26 -12.54 -0.57
CA TYR A 18 -25.57 -11.91 0.55
C TYR A 18 -24.04 -11.94 0.34
N MET A 19 -23.48 -13.08 -0.05
CA MET A 19 -22.04 -13.24 -0.23
C MET A 19 -21.50 -12.47 -1.44
N ASN A 20 -22.25 -12.42 -2.54
CA ASN A 20 -21.83 -11.67 -3.73
C ASN A 20 -21.74 -10.15 -3.44
N ARG A 21 -22.60 -9.64 -2.54
CA ARG A 21 -22.56 -8.24 -2.09
C ARG A 21 -21.34 -7.93 -1.21
N THR A 22 -20.86 -8.88 -0.40
CA THR A 22 -19.66 -8.67 0.42
C THR A 22 -18.38 -8.80 -0.39
N GLN A 23 -18.34 -9.69 -1.38
CA GLN A 23 -17.18 -9.88 -2.26
C GLN A 23 -16.92 -8.66 -3.14
N LYS A 24 -17.97 -8.04 -3.71
CA LYS A 24 -17.82 -6.83 -4.52
C LYS A 24 -17.20 -5.67 -3.74
N LYS A 25 -17.60 -5.48 -2.47
CA LYS A 25 -17.03 -4.45 -1.59
C LYS A 25 -15.55 -4.69 -1.29
N GLN A 26 -15.09 -5.94 -1.19
CA GLN A 26 -13.67 -6.24 -0.97
C GLN A 26 -12.83 -5.98 -2.21
N ALA A 27 -13.35 -6.29 -3.40
CA ALA A 27 -12.69 -5.96 -4.66
C ALA A 27 -12.58 -4.45 -4.88
N GLU A 28 -13.66 -3.70 -4.60
CA GLU A 28 -13.69 -2.24 -4.70
C GLU A 28 -12.69 -1.59 -3.73
N LYS A 29 -12.63 -2.03 -2.47
CA LYS A 29 -11.64 -1.53 -1.50
C LYS A 29 -10.20 -1.76 -1.97
N ARG A 30 -9.93 -2.93 -2.58
CA ARG A 30 -8.60 -3.25 -3.10
C ARG A 30 -8.22 -2.37 -4.29
N MET A 31 -9.17 -2.09 -5.19
CA MET A 31 -8.96 -1.13 -6.28
C MET A 31 -8.74 0.29 -5.77
N GLU A 32 -9.46 0.70 -4.73
CA GLU A 32 -9.32 2.04 -4.14
C GLU A 32 -7.95 2.26 -3.50
N SER A 33 -7.39 1.25 -2.83
CA SER A 33 -6.02 1.32 -2.27
C SER A 33 -4.96 1.45 -3.36
N LEU A 34 -5.16 0.82 -4.52
CA LEU A 34 -4.24 0.91 -5.66
C LEU A 34 -4.33 2.27 -6.36
N ASN A 35 -5.52 2.87 -6.43
CA ASN A 35 -5.69 4.22 -6.98
C ASN A 35 -5.09 5.33 -6.12
N LYS A 36 -4.76 5.05 -4.86
CA LYS A 36 -4.10 6.00 -3.94
C LYS A 36 -2.57 5.94 -4.03
N LEU A 37 -2.00 5.10 -4.90
CA LEU A 37 -0.56 5.05 -5.14
C LEU A 37 -0.09 6.38 -5.74
N GLN A 38 0.84 7.03 -5.05
CA GLN A 38 1.52 8.23 -5.51
C GLN A 38 3.04 8.01 -5.45
N LYS A 39 3.78 8.83 -6.20
CA LYS A 39 5.25 8.83 -6.17
C LYS A 39 5.76 9.13 -4.76
N GLY A 40 6.82 8.46 -4.35
CA GLY A 40 7.48 8.60 -3.05
C GLY A 40 6.94 7.69 -1.94
N TYR A 41 5.85 6.96 -2.17
CA TYR A 41 5.29 6.06 -1.17
C TYR A 41 6.13 4.79 -1.04
N GLU A 42 6.30 4.31 0.18
CA GLU A 42 6.91 3.01 0.43
C GLU A 42 5.86 1.91 0.24
N VAL A 43 6.22 0.83 -0.42
CA VAL A 43 5.30 -0.24 -0.74
C VAL A 43 5.89 -1.59 -0.42
N ILE A 44 5.00 -2.51 -0.07
CA ILE A 44 5.32 -3.92 0.12
C ILE A 44 4.63 -4.69 -1.00
N THR A 45 5.43 -5.37 -1.80
CA THR A 45 4.93 -6.26 -2.86
C THR A 45 4.38 -7.56 -2.27
N ILE A 46 3.65 -8.35 -3.06
CA ILE A 46 3.14 -9.66 -2.62
C ILE A 46 4.27 -10.62 -2.22
N GLY A 47 5.44 -10.51 -2.85
CA GLY A 47 6.63 -11.29 -2.54
C GLY A 47 7.35 -10.85 -1.26
N GLY A 48 6.86 -9.82 -0.56
CA GLY A 48 7.51 -9.28 0.64
C GLY A 48 8.70 -8.36 0.33
N LEU A 49 8.91 -7.99 -0.93
CA LEU A 49 9.92 -6.99 -1.30
C LEU A 49 9.42 -5.59 -0.94
N TYR A 50 10.30 -4.83 -0.31
CA TYR A 50 10.13 -3.42 0.04
C TYR A 50 10.78 -2.55 -1.03
N GLY A 51 10.13 -1.44 -1.36
CA GLY A 51 10.65 -0.47 -2.29
C GLY A 51 9.84 0.81 -2.28
N THR A 52 10.34 1.82 -2.98
CA THR A 52 9.70 3.14 -3.06
C THR A 52 9.12 3.35 -4.45
N VAL A 53 7.94 3.94 -4.54
CA VAL A 53 7.29 4.24 -5.82
C VAL A 53 7.99 5.40 -6.51
N ASP A 54 8.60 5.16 -7.66
CA ASP A 54 9.24 6.19 -8.48
C ASP A 54 8.27 6.78 -9.51
N GLU A 55 7.52 5.90 -10.20
CA GLU A 55 6.56 6.28 -11.23
C GLU A 55 5.34 5.36 -11.23
N VAL A 56 4.16 5.92 -11.51
CA VAL A 56 2.91 5.17 -11.64
C VAL A 56 2.32 5.46 -13.02
N ASP A 57 2.16 4.41 -13.83
CA ASP A 57 1.45 4.45 -15.11
C ASP A 57 0.07 3.80 -14.93
N THR A 58 -0.96 4.64 -14.83
CA THR A 58 -2.35 4.21 -14.64
C THR A 58 -2.99 3.67 -15.92
N GLU A 59 -2.47 4.03 -17.10
CA GLU A 59 -2.98 3.54 -18.40
C GLU A 59 -2.56 2.09 -18.64
N LYS A 60 -1.28 1.78 -18.40
CA LYS A 60 -0.72 0.43 -18.54
C LYS A 60 -0.90 -0.43 -17.29
N ARG A 61 -1.36 0.17 -16.19
CA ARG A 61 -1.49 -0.46 -14.87
C ARG A 61 -0.15 -1.01 -14.35
N THR A 62 0.91 -0.25 -14.55
CA THR A 62 2.27 -0.58 -14.09
C THR A 62 2.82 0.49 -13.15
N VAL A 63 3.71 0.08 -12.25
CA VAL A 63 4.40 0.95 -11.29
C VAL A 63 5.90 0.65 -11.35
N VAL A 64 6.72 1.69 -11.34
CA VAL A 64 8.17 1.57 -11.24
C VAL A 64 8.54 1.72 -9.77
N LEU A 65 9.21 0.70 -9.24
CA LEU A 65 9.70 0.68 -7.87
C LEU A 65 11.22 0.83 -7.88
N ASP A 66 11.72 1.70 -7.01
CA ASP A 66 13.13 1.79 -6.65
C ASP A 66 13.41 0.82 -5.49
N VAL A 67 14.33 -0.10 -5.74
CA VAL A 67 14.83 -1.09 -4.79
C VAL A 67 16.35 -0.94 -4.75
N ASP A 68 16.84 -0.16 -3.78
CA ASP A 68 18.28 0.06 -3.56
C ASP A 68 19.01 0.60 -4.81
N GLY A 69 18.39 1.56 -5.51
CA GLY A 69 18.93 2.18 -6.72
C GLY A 69 18.67 1.39 -7.99
N VAL A 70 17.96 0.25 -7.91
CA VAL A 70 17.51 -0.52 -9.08
C VAL A 70 16.04 -0.26 -9.34
N TYR A 71 15.74 0.29 -10.52
CA TYR A 71 14.38 0.57 -10.97
C TYR A 71 13.78 -0.65 -11.67
N LEU A 72 12.69 -1.18 -11.10
CA LEU A 72 12.00 -2.35 -11.60
C LEU A 72 10.53 -2.04 -11.85
N THR A 73 10.02 -2.46 -13.00
CA THR A 73 8.60 -2.29 -13.35
C THR A 73 7.79 -3.48 -12.86
N PHE A 74 6.77 -3.20 -12.06
CA PHE A 74 5.80 -4.18 -11.58
C PHE A 74 4.39 -3.81 -12.03
N GLU A 75 3.49 -4.79 -12.05
CA GLU A 75 2.06 -4.49 -12.18
C GLU A 75 1.51 -3.89 -10.88
N LEU A 76 0.50 -3.01 -10.96
CA LEU A 76 -0.19 -2.52 -9.75
C LEU A 76 -0.79 -3.66 -8.92
N THR A 77 -1.19 -4.76 -9.57
CA THR A 77 -1.72 -5.96 -8.92
C THR A 77 -0.70 -6.64 -8.00
N ALA A 78 0.60 -6.43 -8.23
CA ALA A 78 1.70 -6.99 -7.46
C ALA A 78 1.96 -6.26 -6.14
N ILE A 79 1.31 -5.10 -5.91
CA ILE A 79 1.41 -4.34 -4.67
C ILE A 79 0.42 -4.90 -3.65
N LYS A 80 0.93 -5.30 -2.47
CA LYS A 80 0.13 -5.86 -1.37
C LYS A 80 -0.35 -4.76 -0.45
N THR A 81 0.56 -3.90 -0.04
CA THR A 81 0.32 -2.84 0.93
C THR A 81 1.07 -1.59 0.51
N VAL A 82 0.39 -0.45 0.59
CA VAL A 82 0.97 0.87 0.40
C VAL A 82 1.14 1.47 1.79
N LEU A 83 2.37 1.78 2.15
CA LEU A 83 2.68 2.55 3.35
C LEU A 83 2.63 4.02 2.92
N PRO A 84 1.70 4.82 3.48
CA PRO A 84 1.78 6.26 3.28
C PRO A 84 3.14 6.75 3.75
N GLN A 85 3.74 7.69 3.03
CA GLN A 85 4.84 8.42 3.63
C GLN A 85 4.32 8.97 4.95
N ALA A 86 5.00 8.61 6.04
CA ALA A 86 5.10 9.51 7.16
C ALA A 86 5.77 10.77 6.60
N GLU A 87 4.96 11.67 6.05
CA GLU A 87 5.21 13.07 6.29
C GLU A 87 5.40 13.13 7.80
N ALA A 88 6.64 13.38 8.18
CA ALA A 88 7.05 13.35 9.56
C ALA A 88 5.97 14.07 10.40
N GLU A 89 5.40 13.38 11.37
CA GLU A 89 5.01 14.05 12.61
C GLU A 89 6.33 14.56 13.20
N VAL A 90 6.81 15.69 12.63
CA VAL A 90 7.77 16.55 13.27
C VAL A 90 6.99 17.14 14.42
N ASP A 91 7.04 16.46 15.57
CA ASP A 91 7.12 17.20 16.81
C ASP A 91 8.30 18.18 16.66
N PRO A 92 8.06 19.50 16.63
CA PRO A 92 9.09 20.50 16.40
C PRO A 92 10.19 20.50 17.49
N GLU A 93 10.05 19.76 18.59
CA GLU A 93 11.07 19.73 19.65
C GLU A 93 12.25 18.78 19.40
N ALA A 94 12.16 17.79 18.51
CA ALA A 94 13.24 16.81 18.35
C ALA A 94 14.37 17.23 17.36
N LYS A 95 14.15 18.27 16.54
CA LYS A 95 15.18 18.76 15.60
C LYS A 95 16.24 19.67 16.24
N VAL A 96 15.96 20.29 17.39
CA VAL A 96 16.92 21.20 18.04
C VAL A 96 18.04 20.45 18.76
N ALA A 97 17.82 19.20 19.19
CA ALA A 97 18.79 18.47 20.00
C ALA A 97 19.89 17.75 19.18
N ILE A 98 19.65 17.44 17.91
CA ILE A 98 20.57 16.60 17.12
C ILE A 98 21.56 17.46 16.32
N GLU A 99 21.22 18.72 16.01
CA GLU A 99 22.13 19.66 15.33
C GLU A 99 23.12 20.35 16.30
N ALA A 100 22.89 20.29 17.62
CA ALA A 100 23.77 20.87 18.64
C ALA A 100 24.88 19.93 19.16
N ALA A 101 24.88 18.65 18.77
CA ALA A 101 25.81 17.65 19.32
C ALA A 101 26.85 17.12 18.30
N GLY A 102 26.87 17.65 17.07
CA GLY A 102 27.71 17.14 15.98
C GLY A 102 28.85 18.05 15.52
N VAL A 103 29.01 19.24 16.09
CA VAL A 103 30.07 20.19 15.71
C VAL A 103 30.76 20.70 16.96
N GLU A 104 31.55 19.84 17.59
CA GLU A 104 32.72 20.24 18.40
C GLU A 104 33.45 18.96 18.85
N GLU A 105 34.37 18.44 18.02
CA GLU A 105 35.64 17.95 18.55
C GLU A 105 36.76 17.94 17.48
N SER A 106 37.66 18.92 17.62
CA SER A 106 39.08 18.90 17.24
C SER A 106 39.49 19.14 15.77
N ALA A 107 39.65 20.42 15.42
CA ALA A 107 40.73 20.89 14.54
C ALA A 107 41.09 22.36 14.88
N ILE A 108 42.10 22.57 15.73
CA ILE A 108 43.16 23.61 15.77
C ILE A 108 43.96 23.41 17.09
N GLU A 109 45.08 22.69 17.11
CA GLU A 109 46.46 23.09 16.74
C GLU A 109 47.13 24.07 17.73
N GLU A 110 47.96 23.54 18.65
CA GLU A 110 49.33 23.98 18.97
C GLU A 110 50.10 22.83 19.65
#